data_AF-A0A7S9CXC8-F1
#
_entry.id   AF-A0A7S9CXC8-F1
#
_cell.length_a   1.000
_cell.length_b   1.000
_cell.length_c   1.000
_cell.angle_alpha   90.00
_cell.angle_beta   90.00
_cell.angle_gamma   90.00
#
_symmetry.space_group_name_H-M   'P 1'
#
loop_
_entity.id
_entity.type
_entity.pdbx_description
1 polymer ?
#
loop_
_entity_poly.entity_id
_entity_poly.type
_entity_poly.pdbx_seq_one_letter_code
_entity_poly.pdbx_strand_id
1 'polypeptide(L)' 'MSDEEKSKDTFFVQLAEITEAMTAAHGKDFAIGALVLSAKFVAEGKPLIKRADGGDKTVGAEKPN' A
#
# COMPACT_ATOMS: atom_id res chain seq x y z
N MET A 1 12.16 -27.29 -7.58
CA MET A 1 11.62 -26.07 -6.96
C MET A 1 12.61 -25.61 -5.91
N SER A 2 13.38 -24.60 -6.25
CA SER A 2 14.30 -23.92 -5.34
C SER A 2 13.52 -23.19 -4.24
N ASP A 3 14.15 -22.93 -3.09
CA ASP A 3 13.52 -22.18 -2.00
C ASP A 3 13.15 -20.74 -2.41
N GLU A 4 13.82 -20.18 -3.41
CA GLU A 4 13.49 -18.87 -3.99
C GLU A 4 12.15 -18.90 -4.74
N GLU A 5 11.86 -19.97 -5.48
CA GLU A 5 10.58 -20.13 -6.17
C GLU A 5 9.41 -20.25 -5.18
N LYS A 6 9.60 -21.02 -4.09
CA LYS A 6 8.59 -21.15 -3.03
C LYS A 6 8.32 -19.82 -2.31
N SER A 7 9.38 -19.05 -2.07
CA SER A 7 9.24 -17.72 -1.46
C SER A 7 8.45 -16.78 -2.36
N LYS A 8 8.72 -16.78 -3.68
CA LYS A 8 7.97 -15.96 -4.65
C LYS A 8 6.50 -16.37 -4.72
N ASP A 9 6.22 -17.68 -4.80
CA ASP A 9 4.85 -18.20 -4.83
C ASP A 9 4.06 -17.77 -3.58
N THR A 10 4.68 -17.77 -2.41
CA THR A 10 4.05 -17.32 -1.16
C THR A 10 3.61 -15.85 -1.24
N PHE A 11 4.44 -14.98 -1.84
CA PHE A 11 4.08 -13.58 -2.06
C PHE A 11 2.96 -13.42 -3.09
N PHE A 12 2.95 -14.24 -4.15
CA PHE A 12 1.86 -14.23 -5.12
C PHE A 12 0.53 -14.64 -4.50
N VAL A 13 0.53 -15.64 -3.61
CA VAL A 13 -0.68 -16.06 -2.87
C VAL A 13 -1.19 -14.93 -1.99
N GLN A 14 -0.34 -14.30 -1.18
CA GLN A 14 -0.75 -13.17 -0.33
C GLN A 14 -1.27 -11.99 -1.16
N LEU A 15 -0.65 -11.72 -2.31
CA LEU A 15 -1.11 -10.65 -3.22
C LEU A 15 -2.48 -10.98 -3.83
N ALA A 16 -2.74 -12.25 -4.14
CA ALA A 16 -4.04 -12.69 -4.63
C ALA A 16 -5.12 -12.50 -3.55
N GLU A 17 -4.85 -12.96 -2.32
CA GLU A 17 -5.78 -12.85 -1.19
C GLU A 17 -6.18 -11.39 -0.91
N ILE A 18 -5.21 -10.47 -0.88
CA ILE A 18 -5.51 -9.06 -0.65
C ILE A 18 -6.25 -8.42 -1.84
N THR A 19 -5.93 -8.83 -3.06
CA THR A 19 -6.63 -8.35 -4.27
C THR A 19 -8.10 -8.80 -4.28
N GLU A 20 -8.36 -10.04 -3.87
CA GLU A 20 -9.74 -10.53 -3.70
C GLU A 20 -10.48 -9.77 -2.60
N ALA A 21 -9.85 -9.54 -1.45
CA ALA A 21 -10.44 -8.74 -0.37
C ALA A 21 -10.78 -7.31 -0.82
N MET A 22 -9.88 -6.66 -1.57
CA MET A 22 -10.11 -5.33 -2.15
C MET A 22 -11.24 -5.34 -3.18
N THR A 23 -11.30 -6.37 -4.01
CA THR A 23 -12.37 -6.54 -5.01
C THR A 23 -13.72 -6.75 -4.36
N ALA A 24 -13.79 -7.57 -3.31
CA ALA A 24 -15.01 -7.83 -2.56
C ALA A 24 -15.52 -6.59 -1.80
N ALA A 25 -14.61 -5.78 -1.24
CA ALA A 25 -14.97 -4.59 -0.47
C ALA A 25 -15.32 -3.36 -1.32
N HIS A 26 -14.59 -3.14 -2.42
CA HIS A 26 -14.64 -1.87 -3.17
C HIS A 26 -14.85 -2.05 -4.68
N GLY A 27 -14.90 -3.28 -5.17
CA GLY A 27 -15.05 -3.59 -6.58
C GLY A 27 -13.72 -3.72 -7.32
N LYS A 28 -13.82 -4.29 -8.52
CA LYS A 28 -12.66 -4.67 -9.35
C LYS A 28 -11.85 -3.46 -9.83
N ASP A 29 -12.51 -2.36 -10.18
CA ASP A 29 -11.84 -1.16 -10.69
C ASP A 29 -10.91 -0.54 -9.63
N PHE A 30 -11.35 -0.55 -8.37
CA PHE A 30 -10.52 -0.11 -7.24
C PHE A 30 -9.30 -1.00 -7.05
N ALA A 31 -9.49 -2.32 -7.03
CA ALA A 31 -8.40 -3.27 -6.84
C ALA A 31 -7.32 -3.13 -7.92
N ILE A 32 -7.74 -3.03 -9.20
CA ILE A 32 -6.84 -2.80 -10.34
C ILE A 32 -6.08 -1.48 -10.17
N GLY A 33 -6.78 -0.38 -9.88
CA GLY A 33 -6.15 0.93 -9.73
C GLY A 33 -5.09 0.96 -8.62
N ALA A 34 -5.36 0.32 -7.49
CA ALA A 34 -4.42 0.24 -6.38
C ALA A 34 -3.19 -0.63 -6.69
N LEU A 35 -3.35 -1.74 -7.40
CA LEU A 35 -2.21 -2.57 -7.85
C LEU A 35 -1.33 -1.82 -8.86
N VAL A 36 -1.94 -1.12 -9.82
CA VAL A 36 -1.20 -0.29 -10.79
C VAL A 36 -0.45 0.83 -10.09
N LEU A 37 -1.07 1.52 -9.13
CA LEU A 37 -0.41 2.56 -8.34
C LEU A 37 0.76 2.01 -7.52
N SER A 38 0.58 0.83 -6.92
CA SER A 38 1.63 0.16 -6.17
C SER A 38 2.82 -0.20 -7.07
N ALA A 39 2.56 -0.79 -8.24
CA ALA A 39 3.60 -1.08 -9.22
C ALA A 39 4.34 0.18 -9.68
N LYS A 40 3.62 1.30 -9.89
CA LYS A 40 4.22 2.59 -10.22
C LYS A 40 5.18 3.07 -9.13
N PHE A 41 4.78 3.03 -7.86
CA PHE A 41 5.65 3.46 -6.76
C PHE A 41 6.90 2.58 -6.62
N VAL A 42 6.77 1.27 -6.84
CA VAL A 42 7.94 0.36 -6.90
C VAL A 42 8.88 0.77 -8.04
N ALA A 43 8.36 1.03 -9.24
CA ALA A 43 9.15 1.48 -10.39
C ALA A 43 9.82 2.85 -10.16
N GLU A 44 9.15 3.75 -9.43
CA GLU A 44 9.68 5.06 -9.04
C GLU A 44 10.63 5.00 -7.82
N GLY A 45 10.83 3.84 -7.20
CA GLY A 45 11.64 3.68 -5.99
C GLY A 45 11.05 4.37 -4.74
N LYS A 46 9.75 4.66 -4.73
CA LYS A 46 9.06 5.32 -3.63
C LYS A 46 8.56 4.29 -2.60
N PRO A 47 8.61 4.60 -1.29
CA PRO A 47 8.05 3.73 -0.27
C PRO A 47 6.52 3.66 -0.39
N LEU A 48 5.98 2.43 -0.51
CA LEU A 48 4.53 2.15 -0.56
C LEU A 48 3.82 2.47 0.76
N ILE A 49 4.53 2.27 1.86
CA ILE A 49 4.12 2.64 3.21
C ILE A 49 4.73 3.99 3.52
N LYS A 50 4.01 5.05 3.19
CA LYS A 50 4.17 6.30 3.92
C LYS A 50 3.52 6.03 5.28
N ARG A 51 4.29 5.52 6.26
CA ARG A 51 3.87 5.73 7.64
C ARG A 51 3.58 7.22 7.71
N ALA A 52 2.36 7.58 8.08
CA ALA A 52 2.12 8.93 8.53
C ALA A 52 2.97 9.09 9.79
N ASP A 53 4.26 9.37 9.61
CA ASP A 53 5.08 9.94 10.66
C ASP A 53 4.32 11.19 11.06
N GLY A 54 3.80 11.16 12.29
CA GLY A 54 2.97 12.18 12.86
C GLY A 54 3.63 13.54 12.68
N GLY A 55 3.12 14.29 11.70
CA GLY A 55 3.27 15.72 11.58
C GLY A 55 1.94 16.37 11.94
N ASP A 56 1.37 15.96 13.08
CA ASP A 56 0.41 16.78 13.80
C ASP A 56 1.10 18.11 14.11
N LYS A 57 0.92 19.10 13.24
CA LYS A 57 1.05 20.49 13.62
C LYS A 57 -0.33 20.97 14.04
N THR A 58 -0.80 20.46 15.17
CA THR A 58 -1.65 21.26 16.06
C THR A 58 -0.84 22.48 16.49
N VAL A 59 -0.81 23.52 15.65
CA VAL A 59 -0.46 24.87 16.11
C VAL A 59 -1.68 25.39 16.84
N GLY A 60 -1.85 24.90 18.06
CA GLY A 60 -2.65 25.56 19.08
C GLY A 60 -1.85 26.70 19.68
N ALA A 61 -2.51 27.86 19.77
CA ALA A 61 -2.26 28.97 20.69
C ALA A 61 -0.97 29.78 20.52
N GLU A 62 -1.11 30.98 19.93
CA GLU A 62 -0.88 32.21 20.70
C GLU A 62 -1.67 33.36 20.07
N LYS A 63 -2.73 33.83 20.75
CA LYS A 63 -3.24 35.19 20.53
C LYS A 63 -2.35 36.11 21.35
N PRO A 64 -1.65 37.09 20.76
CA PRO A 64 -1.03 38.14 21.56
C PRO A 64 -2.12 39.13 22.01
N ASN A 65 -1.89 39.60 23.23
CA ASN A 65 -2.67 40.50 24.07
C ASN A 65 -3.10 41.81 23.38
#